data_AF-A0A498DIS8-F1
#
_entry.id   AF-A0A498DIS8-F1
#
_cell.length_a   1.000
_cell.length_b   1.000
_cell.length_c   1.000
_cell.angle_alpha   90.00
_cell.angle_beta   90.00
_cell.angle_gamma   90.00
#
_symmetry.space_group_name_H-M   'P 1'
#
loop_
_entity.id
_entity.type
_entity.pdbx_description
1 polymer ?
#
loop_
_entity_poly.entity_id
_entity_poly.type
_entity_poly.pdbx_seq_one_letter_code
_entity_poly.pdbx_strand_id
1 'polypeptide(L)'
;MPTCEHCHNKWNWNQTIKKTFTFNPGMTCPYCGKTQYQTQKSRTKSALFNAIILLPLLINIFFDIPGIILLSLFPILFVLIMSLHPFLMEISSREEYITLFKK
;
A
#
# COMPACT_ATOMS: atom_id res chain seq x y z
N MET A 1 -9.37 4.74 -1.91
CA MET A 1 -10.02 4.40 -0.64
C MET A 1 -10.81 3.14 -0.84
N PRO A 2 -10.61 2.13 0.02
CA PRO A 2 -11.34 0.89 -0.08
C PRO A 2 -12.80 1.05 0.37
N THR A 3 -13.68 0.26 -0.24
CA THR A 3 -15.09 0.14 0.15
C THR A 3 -15.31 -1.23 0.76
N CYS A 4 -16.02 -1.27 1.89
CA CYS A 4 -16.31 -2.53 2.56
C CYS A 4 -17.29 -3.38 1.74
N GLU A 5 -16.90 -4.58 1.32
CA GLU A 5 -17.79 -5.54 0.62
C GLU A 5 -19.07 -5.90 1.41
N HIS A 6 -19.05 -5.90 2.74
CA HIS A 6 -20.23 -6.28 3.54
C HIS A 6 -21.23 -5.13 3.73
N CYS A 7 -20.75 -3.96 4.19
CA CYS A 7 -21.63 -2.83 4.53
C CYS A 7 -21.62 -1.70 3.49
N HIS A 8 -20.84 -1.83 2.42
CA HIS A 8 -20.71 -0.86 1.32
C HIS A 8 -20.26 0.56 1.74
N ASN A 9 -19.91 0.76 3.01
CA ASN A 9 -19.29 1.98 3.50
C ASN A 9 -17.86 2.13 2.99
N LYS A 10 -17.57 3.31 2.45
CA LYS A 10 -16.23 3.73 2.03
C LYS A 10 -15.42 4.17 3.24
N TRP A 11 -14.17 3.71 3.33
CA TRP A 11 -13.31 4.08 4.45
C TRP A 11 -12.70 5.46 4.23
N ASN A 12 -12.49 6.16 5.33
CA ASN A 12 -11.75 7.42 5.34
C ASN A 12 -10.24 7.15 5.29
N TRP A 13 -9.48 8.12 4.75
CA TRP A 13 -8.03 8.01 4.60
C TRP A 13 -7.32 7.65 5.92
N ASN A 14 -7.67 8.35 7.00
CA ASN A 14 -7.14 8.07 8.34
C ASN A 14 -7.42 6.64 8.82
N GLN A 15 -8.60 6.09 8.50
CA GLN A 15 -8.98 4.73 8.92
C GLN A 15 -8.16 3.69 8.15
N THR A 16 -8.01 3.87 6.84
CA THR A 16 -7.22 2.97 5.99
C THR A 16 -5.75 2.98 6.41
N ILE A 17 -5.16 4.17 6.57
CA ILE A 17 -3.76 4.32 7.00
C ILE A 17 -3.51 3.66 8.36
N LYS A 18 -4.37 3.92 9.36
CA LYS A 18 -4.24 3.30 10.68
C LYS A 18 -4.23 1.76 10.62
N LYS A 19 -5.03 1.19 9.73
CA LYS A 19 -5.08 -0.26 9.50
C LYS A 19 -3.88 -0.76 8.70
N THR A 20 -3.38 0.00 7.72
CA THR A 20 -2.14 -0.32 7.00
C THR A 20 -0.92 -0.36 7.93
N PHE A 21 -0.86 0.51 8.94
CA PHE A 21 0.18 0.48 9.98
C PHE A 21 0.01 -0.64 11.01
N THR A 22 -1.13 -1.34 11.00
CA THR A 22 -1.32 -2.51 11.83
C THR A 22 -0.75 -3.70 11.06
N PHE A 23 0.27 -4.38 11.59
CA PHE A 23 0.86 -5.59 10.99
C PHE A 23 -0.09 -6.80 10.90
N ASN A 24 -1.37 -6.61 11.18
CA ASN A 24 -2.40 -7.64 11.06
C ASN A 24 -2.90 -7.69 9.60
N PRO A 25 -2.81 -8.84 8.91
CA PRO A 25 -3.35 -8.99 7.56
C PRO A 25 -4.87 -8.79 7.52
N GLY A 26 -5.57 -9.03 8.63
CA GLY A 26 -6.99 -8.78 8.79
C GLY A 26 -7.30 -7.33 9.13
N MET A 27 -8.03 -6.67 8.24
CA MET A 27 -8.52 -5.31 8.41
C MET A 27 -9.99 -5.31 8.82
N THR A 28 -10.24 -5.22 10.13
CA THR A 28 -11.61 -5.10 10.68
C THR A 28 -12.24 -3.76 10.28
N CYS A 29 -13.41 -3.83 9.64
CA CYS A 29 -14.20 -2.67 9.25
C CYS A 29 -14.70 -1.89 10.48
N PRO A 30 -14.48 -0.57 10.55
CA PRO A 30 -14.91 0.24 11.70
C PRO A 30 -16.43 0.45 11.76
N TYR A 31 -17.15 0.19 10.67
CA TYR A 31 -18.60 0.39 10.58
C TYR A 31 -19.40 -0.86 10.94
N CYS A 32 -18.99 -2.04 10.44
CA CYS A 32 -19.74 -3.29 10.61
C CYS A 32 -19.00 -4.38 11.40
N GLY A 33 -17.75 -4.15 11.79
CA GLY A 33 -16.95 -5.10 12.57
C GLY A 33 -16.50 -6.36 11.81
N LYS A 34 -16.84 -6.50 10.53
CA LYS A 34 -16.37 -7.62 9.71
C LYS A 34 -14.91 -7.43 9.30
N THR A 35 -14.12 -8.49 9.43
CA THR A 35 -12.72 -8.52 8.97
C THR A 35 -12.67 -8.72 7.47
N GLN A 36 -11.82 -7.94 6.82
CA GLN A 36 -11.57 -8.00 5.38
C GLN A 36 -10.07 -8.02 5.13
N TYR A 37 -9.68 -8.53 3.97
CA TYR A 37 -8.28 -8.72 3.60
C TYR A 37 -7.98 -7.94 2.33
N GLN A 38 -6.72 -7.53 2.17
CA GLN A 38 -6.28 -6.89 0.95
C GLN A 38 -6.23 -7.94 -0.17
N THR A 39 -6.81 -7.63 -1.33
CA THR A 39 -6.80 -8.55 -2.48
C THR A 39 -5.37 -8.79 -2.98
N GLN A 40 -5.11 -9.96 -3.57
CA GLN A 40 -3.81 -10.27 -4.13
C GLN A 40 -3.40 -9.26 -5.21
N LYS A 41 -4.36 -8.84 -6.05
CA LYS A 41 -4.15 -7.80 -7.07
C LYS A 41 -3.68 -6.48 -6.45
N SER A 42 -4.33 -6.03 -5.38
CA SER A 42 -3.96 -4.79 -4.69
C SER A 42 -2.60 -4.91 -3.98
N ARG A 43 -2.29 -6.07 -3.38
CA ARG A 43 -0.97 -6.34 -2.80
C ARG A 43 0.14 -6.27 -3.85
N THR A 44 -0.06 -6.90 -5.01
CA THR A 44 0.91 -6.83 -6.13
C THR A 44 1.07 -5.41 -6.66
N LYS A 45 -0.04 -4.69 -6.89
CA LYS A 45 0.01 -3.27 -7.30
C LYS A 45 0.77 -2.42 -6.27
N SER A 46 0.51 -2.62 -4.98
CA SER A 46 1.18 -1.88 -3.89
C SER A 46 2.67 -2.23 -3.81
N ALA A 47 3.06 -3.49 -4.02
CA ALA A 47 4.45 -3.91 -4.07
C ALA A 47 5.20 -3.27 -5.24
N LEU A 48 4.61 -3.28 -6.44
CA LEU A 48 5.17 -2.60 -7.62
C LEU A 48 5.26 -1.08 -7.40
N PHE A 49 4.26 -0.48 -6.77
CA PHE A 49 4.27 0.93 -6.44
C PHE A 49 5.34 1.29 -5.40
N ASN A 50 5.55 0.44 -4.38
CA ASN A 50 6.63 0.62 -3.42
C ASN A 50 8.02 0.49 -4.07
N ALA A 51 8.17 -0.28 -5.14
CA ALA A 51 9.45 -0.40 -5.87
C ALA A 51 9.93 0.94 -6.46
N ILE A 52 9.03 1.93 -6.64
CA ILE A 52 9.37 3.29 -7.07
C ILE A 52 10.39 3.95 -6.12
N ILE A 53 10.42 3.55 -4.85
CA ILE A 53 11.39 4.09 -3.87
C ILE A 53 12.85 3.81 -4.25
N LEU A 54 13.10 2.82 -5.13
CA LEU A 54 14.43 2.46 -5.62
C LEU A 54 14.86 3.31 -6.84
N LEU A 55 13.95 4.06 -7.48
CA LEU A 55 14.26 4.86 -8.67
C LEU A 55 15.38 5.87 -8.46
N PRO A 56 15.46 6.63 -7.35
CA PRO A 56 16.55 7.58 -7.15
C PRO A 56 17.93 6.89 -7.17
N LEU A 57 18.01 5.66 -6.65
CA LEU A 57 19.23 4.86 -6.65
C LEU A 57 19.62 4.43 -8.07
N LEU A 58 18.63 4.03 -8.89
CA LEU A 58 18.85 3.70 -10.31
C LEU A 58 19.30 4.93 -11.12
N ILE A 59 18.72 6.10 -10.87
CA ILE A 59 19.08 7.35 -11.55
C ILE A 59 20.49 7.79 -11.16
N ASN A 60 20.88 7.58 -9.90
CA ASN A 60 22.21 7.94 -9.40
C ASN A 60 23.35 7.25 -10.18
N ILE A 61 23.12 6.03 -10.70
CA ILE A 61 24.08 5.30 -11.56
C ILE A 61 24.47 6.09 -12.81
N PHE A 62 23.54 6.88 -13.35
CA PHE A 62 23.76 7.65 -14.58
C PHE A 62 24.18 9.11 -14.34
N PHE A 63 23.84 9.68 -13.17
CA PHE A 63 23.88 11.13 -12.96
C PHE A 63 24.74 11.61 -11.78
N ASP A 64 25.54 10.75 -11.15
CA ASP A 64 26.45 11.06 -10.02
C ASP A 64 25.89 12.12 -9.04
N ILE A 65 24.66 11.88 -8.59
CA ILE A 65 23.90 12.83 -7.78
C ILE A 65 24.54 12.89 -6.38
N PRO A 66 24.78 14.09 -5.81
CA PRO A 66 25.29 14.23 -4.46
C PRO A 66 24.46 13.46 -3.43
N GLY A 67 25.13 12.73 -2.55
CA GLY A 67 24.48 11.84 -1.57
C GLY A 67 23.47 12.55 -0.66
N ILE A 68 23.68 13.84 -0.36
CA ILE A 68 22.73 14.65 0.45
C ILE A 68 21.40 14.85 -0.29
N ILE A 69 21.44 15.08 -1.61
CA ILE A 69 20.24 15.23 -2.44
C ILE A 69 19.54 13.87 -2.57
N LEU A 70 20.30 12.80 -2.78
CA LEU A 70 19.74 11.46 -2.84
C LEU A 70 19.04 11.07 -1.52
N LEU A 71 19.68 11.36 -0.38
CA LEU A 71 19.15 11.06 0.94
C LEU A 71 17.87 11.85 1.25
N SER A 72 17.77 13.10 0.79
CA SER A 72 16.57 13.92 1.01
C SER A 72 15.37 13.50 0.16
N LEU A 73 15.57 12.79 -0.95
CA LEU A 73 14.48 12.27 -1.79
C LEU A 73 13.70 11.11 -1.13
N PHE A 74 14.37 10.27 -0.34
CA PHE A 74 13.72 9.14 0.34
C PHE A 74 12.54 9.53 1.24
N PRO A 75 12.66 10.47 2.19
CA PRO A 75 11.53 10.86 3.04
C PRO A 75 10.40 11.49 2.21
N ILE A 76 10.71 12.24 1.15
CA ILE A 76 9.71 12.83 0.25
C ILE A 76 8.90 11.74 -0.45
N LEU A 77 9.58 10.75 -1.03
CA LEU A 77 8.95 9.61 -1.68
C LEU A 77 8.16 8.77 -0.69
N PHE A 78 8.68 8.56 0.52
CA PHE A 78 7.97 7.83 1.57
C PHE A 78 6.62 8.48 1.91
N VAL A 79 6.59 9.79 2.12
CA VAL A 79 5.34 10.53 2.41
C VAL A 79 4.36 10.46 1.24
N LEU A 80 4.85 10.60 0.01
CA LEU A 80 4.04 10.45 -1.21
C LEU A 80 3.43 9.06 -1.33
N ILE A 81 4.25 8.02 -1.17
CA ILE A 81 3.82 6.62 -1.30
C ILE A 81 2.78 6.31 -0.22
N MET A 82 3.03 6.69 1.03
CA MET A 82 2.07 6.50 2.12
C MET A 82 0.74 7.21 1.86
N SER A 83 0.78 8.43 1.33
CA SER A 83 -0.43 9.19 1.02
C SER A 83 -1.25 8.55 -0.10
N LEU A 84 -0.60 7.94 -1.08
CA LEU A 84 -1.22 7.32 -2.26
C LEU A 84 -1.59 5.84 -2.06
N HIS A 85 -0.92 5.11 -1.16
CA HIS A 85 -1.19 3.71 -0.84
C HIS A 85 -2.69 3.39 -0.62
N PRO A 86 -3.46 4.15 0.19
CA PRO A 86 -4.87 3.83 0.42
C PRO A 86 -5.77 4.07 -0.80
N PHE A 87 -5.28 4.74 -1.83
CA PHE A 87 -5.99 4.89 -3.11
C PHE A 87 -5.84 3.65 -4.01
N LEU A 88 -4.72 2.95 -3.91
CA LEU A 88 -4.42 1.70 -4.62
C LEU A 88 -4.94 0.45 -3.89
N MET A 89 -5.45 0.63 -2.67
CA MET A 89 -5.91 -0.45 -1.81
C MET A 89 -7.33 -0.93 -2.18
N GLU A 90 -7.44 -2.21 -2.52
CA GLU A 90 -8.72 -2.91 -2.70
C GLU A 90 -8.84 -4.01 -1.63
N ILE A 91 -10.02 -4.11 -1.01
CA ILE A 91 -10.29 -5.07 0.07
C ILE A 91 -11.41 -6.03 -0.34
N SER A 92 -11.31 -7.28 0.11
CA SER A 92 -12.33 -8.31 -0.05
C SER A 92 -12.55 -9.06 1.26
N SER A 93 -13.75 -9.58 1.45
CA SER A 93 -14.13 -10.50 2.53
C SER A 93 -13.37 -11.84 2.47
N ARG A 94 -12.87 -12.22 1.29
CA ARG A 94 -12.08 -13.44 1.12
C ARG A 94 -10.61 -13.18 1.43
N GLU A 95 -10.04 -14.01 2.30
CA GLU A 95 -8.60 -14.03 2.48
C GLU A 95 -7.94 -14.65 1.25
N GLU A 96 -7.20 -13.83 0.50
CA GLU A 96 -6.39 -14.29 -0.63
C GLU A 96 -4.94 -14.41 -0.18
N TYR A 97 -4.45 -15.65 -0.12
CA TYR A 97 -3.04 -15.94 0.04
C TYR A 97 -2.31 -15.69 -1.28
N ILE A 98 -1.05 -15.28 -1.21
CA ILE A 98 -0.21 -15.12 -2.40
C ILE A 98 0.02 -16.52 -2.99
N THR A 99 -0.79 -16.91 -3.98
CA THR A 99 -0.53 -18.11 -4.78
C THR A 99 0.59 -17.80 -5.77
N LEU A 100 1.83 -18.15 -5.41
CA LEU A 100 2.97 -18.08 -6.34
C LEU A 100 2.91 -19.16 -7.45
N PHE A 101 1.98 -20.12 -7.34
CA PHE A 101 1.90 -21.32 -8.18
C PHE A 101 0.59 -21.48 -8.94
N LYS A 102 -0.05 -20.38 -9.36
CA LYS A 102 -1.20 -20.50 -10.27
C LYS A 102 -0.66 -20.69 -11.70
N LYS A 103 -0.35 -21.94 -12.03
CA LYS A 103 0.02 -22.41 -13.37
C LYS A 103 -1.18 -22.38 -14.30
#